data_AF-A0A968CG24-F1
#
_entry.id   AF-A0A968CG24-F1
#
_cell.length_a   1.000
_cell.length_b   1.000
_cell.length_c   1.000
_cell.angle_alpha   90.00
_cell.angle_beta   90.00
_cell.angle_gamma   90.00
#
_symmetry.space_group_name_H-M   'P 1'
#
loop_
_entity.id
_entity.type
_entity.pdbx_description
1 polymer ?
#
loop_
_entity_poly.entity_id
_entity_poly.type
_entity_poly.pdbx_seq_one_letter_code
_entity_poly.pdbx_strand_id
1 'polypeptide(L)'
;MPNSIDARLVAAQVAIDNALSNPDVQSYLSVYGYDADKIGAGKALYDNAQQLHQQQVKEYGDQFAASDALKSTWEQAKAEYMRFVKIARVALKSERAAFQKLALNGDRKQSLSGWLSQAKQFYINALADADILTKLGQFGITQEKLQAGTKLVEDTEAANVAQEKEKGEAQQATLERDQALDQLDEWMSDFTAIARIALEEKPQLLENLGIVEPS
;
A
#
# COMPACT_ATOMS: atom_id res chain seq x y z
N MET A 1 -22.76 -14.22 12.31
CA MET A 1 -22.19 -13.79 11.02
C MET A 1 -20.67 -13.94 11.11
N PRO A 2 -19.97 -14.38 10.06
CA PRO A 2 -18.53 -14.52 10.10
C PRO A 2 -17.86 -13.14 10.24
N ASN A 3 -16.91 -12.99 11.15
CA ASN A 3 -16.33 -11.67 11.49
C ASN A 3 -15.24 -11.19 10.52
N SER A 4 -14.89 -11.94 9.46
CA SER A 4 -13.85 -11.55 8.47
C SER A 4 -14.42 -11.39 7.05
N ILE A 5 -13.75 -10.57 6.23
CA ILE A 5 -14.06 -10.37 4.81
C ILE A 5 -14.00 -11.71 4.06
N ASP A 6 -12.95 -12.50 4.28
CA ASP A 6 -12.81 -13.83 3.66
C ASP A 6 -14.02 -14.72 3.94
N ALA A 7 -14.48 -14.73 5.18
CA ALA A 7 -15.58 -15.59 5.57
C ALA A 7 -16.94 -15.07 5.05
N ARG A 8 -17.09 -13.75 4.85
CA ARG A 8 -18.24 -13.16 4.12
C ARG A 8 -18.24 -13.57 2.65
N LEU A 9 -17.08 -13.48 1.97
CA LEU A 9 -16.93 -13.87 0.58
C LEU A 9 -17.20 -15.37 0.37
N VAL A 10 -16.65 -16.23 1.25
CA VAL A 10 -16.91 -17.68 1.20
C VAL A 10 -18.39 -17.99 1.41
N ALA A 11 -19.06 -17.33 2.36
CA ALA A 11 -20.49 -17.53 2.58
C ALA A 11 -21.33 -17.14 1.36
N ALA A 12 -21.02 -15.98 0.75
CA ALA A 12 -21.67 -15.54 -0.48
C ALA A 12 -21.44 -16.52 -1.65
N GLN A 13 -20.21 -16.99 -1.82
CA GLN A 13 -19.86 -17.97 -2.84
C GLN A 13 -20.70 -19.24 -2.70
N VAL A 14 -20.71 -19.85 -1.51
CA VAL A 14 -21.44 -21.08 -1.23
C VAL A 14 -22.93 -20.91 -1.55
N ALA A 15 -23.53 -19.82 -1.07
CA ALA A 15 -24.95 -19.57 -1.26
C ALA A 15 -25.32 -19.38 -2.75
N ILE A 16 -24.54 -18.58 -3.49
CA ILE A 16 -24.78 -18.28 -4.91
C ILE A 16 -24.53 -19.52 -5.77
N ASP A 17 -23.39 -20.20 -5.60
CA ASP A 17 -23.01 -21.35 -6.43
C ASP A 17 -23.99 -22.53 -6.23
N ASN A 18 -24.47 -22.76 -5.00
CA ASN A 18 -25.46 -23.79 -4.71
C ASN A 18 -26.85 -23.43 -5.23
N ALA A 19 -27.23 -22.14 -5.21
CA ALA A 19 -28.47 -21.68 -5.83
C ALA A 19 -28.45 -21.78 -7.36
N LEU A 20 -27.28 -21.58 -8.00
CA LEU A 20 -27.13 -21.74 -9.45
C LEU A 20 -27.05 -23.20 -9.91
N SER A 21 -26.56 -24.11 -9.06
CA SER A 21 -26.32 -25.50 -9.44
C SER A 21 -27.45 -26.46 -9.05
N ASN A 22 -28.39 -26.05 -8.18
CA ASN A 22 -29.49 -26.89 -7.73
C ASN A 22 -30.83 -26.50 -8.41
N PRO A 23 -31.36 -27.32 -9.34
CA PRO A 23 -32.61 -27.01 -10.04
C PRO A 23 -33.84 -26.88 -9.14
N ASP A 24 -33.89 -27.63 -8.03
CA ASP A 24 -35.02 -27.55 -7.09
C ASP A 24 -35.00 -26.18 -6.40
N VAL A 25 -33.83 -25.72 -5.94
CA VAL A 25 -33.66 -24.39 -5.35
C VAL A 25 -34.05 -23.30 -6.35
N GLN A 26 -33.60 -23.38 -7.61
CA GLN A 26 -33.98 -22.43 -8.66
C GLN A 26 -35.48 -22.38 -8.87
N SER A 27 -36.15 -23.54 -8.88
CA SER A 27 -37.60 -23.60 -9.03
C SER A 27 -38.32 -22.87 -7.90
N TYR A 28 -37.84 -22.96 -6.65
CA TYR A 28 -38.44 -22.23 -5.53
C TYR A 28 -38.12 -20.74 -5.55
N LEU A 29 -36.87 -20.36 -5.80
CA LEU A 29 -36.42 -18.96 -5.80
C LEU A 29 -37.03 -18.13 -6.94
N SER A 30 -37.22 -18.74 -8.12
CA SER A 30 -37.79 -18.06 -9.29
C SER A 30 -39.22 -17.56 -9.04
N VAL A 31 -40.00 -18.24 -8.20
CA VAL A 31 -41.35 -17.79 -7.79
C VAL A 31 -41.32 -16.44 -7.07
N TYR A 32 -40.21 -16.14 -6.39
CA TYR A 32 -39.99 -14.90 -5.65
C TYR A 32 -39.10 -13.90 -6.43
N GLY A 33 -38.95 -14.11 -7.74
CA GLY A 33 -38.21 -13.21 -8.62
C GLY A 33 -36.69 -13.30 -8.51
N TYR A 34 -36.15 -14.39 -7.96
CA TYR A 34 -34.73 -14.75 -8.03
C TYR A 34 -34.54 -15.87 -9.05
N ASP A 35 -34.62 -15.50 -10.33
CA ASP A 35 -34.29 -16.39 -11.45
C ASP A 35 -32.77 -16.51 -11.64
N ALA A 36 -32.38 -17.36 -12.60
CA ALA A 36 -30.97 -17.58 -12.91
C ALA A 36 -30.22 -16.28 -13.29
N ASP A 37 -30.89 -15.34 -13.96
CA ASP A 37 -30.29 -14.07 -14.36
C ASP A 37 -30.03 -13.18 -13.13
N LYS A 38 -30.98 -13.07 -12.20
CA LYS A 38 -30.80 -12.29 -10.96
C LYS A 38 -29.76 -12.91 -10.03
N ILE A 39 -29.71 -14.23 -9.92
CA ILE A 39 -28.66 -14.93 -9.17
C ILE A 39 -27.31 -14.75 -9.87
N GLY A 40 -27.28 -14.76 -11.20
CA GLY A 40 -26.10 -14.44 -12.01
C GLY A 40 -25.59 -13.02 -11.78
N ALA A 41 -26.47 -12.03 -11.57
CA ALA A 41 -26.07 -10.69 -11.17
C ALA A 41 -25.40 -10.67 -9.79
N GLY A 42 -25.89 -11.47 -8.83
CA GLY A 42 -25.22 -11.68 -7.54
C GLY A 42 -23.85 -12.30 -7.68
N LYS A 43 -23.69 -13.28 -8.58
CA LYS A 43 -22.38 -13.89 -8.89
C LYS A 43 -21.37 -12.86 -9.41
N ALA A 44 -21.82 -11.95 -10.29
CA ALA A 44 -20.98 -10.87 -10.79
C ALA A 44 -20.53 -9.90 -9.68
N LEU A 45 -21.41 -9.58 -8.73
CA LEU A 45 -21.05 -8.78 -7.55
C LEU A 45 -20.01 -9.49 -6.69
N TYR A 46 -20.19 -10.80 -6.45
CA TYR A 46 -19.23 -11.62 -5.73
C TYR A 46 -17.85 -11.64 -6.41
N ASP A 47 -17.81 -11.88 -7.73
CA ASP A 47 -16.54 -11.95 -8.46
C ASP A 47 -15.79 -10.61 -8.44
N ASN A 48 -16.52 -9.50 -8.56
CA ASN A 48 -15.93 -8.16 -8.43
C ASN A 48 -15.38 -7.90 -7.02
N ALA A 49 -16.16 -8.20 -5.97
CA ALA A 49 -15.73 -8.03 -4.59
C ALA A 49 -14.50 -8.91 -4.26
N GLN A 50 -14.47 -10.14 -4.75
CA GLN A 50 -13.36 -11.08 -4.58
C GLN A 50 -12.08 -10.57 -5.29
N GLN A 51 -12.21 -10.04 -6.50
CA GLN A 51 -11.10 -9.45 -7.24
C GLN A 51 -10.54 -8.21 -6.53
N LEU A 52 -11.41 -7.29 -6.12
CA LEU A 52 -11.00 -6.06 -5.43
C LEU A 52 -10.42 -6.34 -4.05
N HIS A 53 -10.88 -7.38 -3.36
CA HIS A 53 -10.26 -7.84 -2.12
C HIS A 53 -8.81 -8.31 -2.36
N GLN A 54 -8.57 -9.14 -3.38
CA GLN A 54 -7.22 -9.59 -3.73
C GLN A 54 -6.32 -8.42 -4.17
N GLN A 55 -6.87 -7.48 -4.94
CA GLN A 55 -6.15 -6.27 -5.34
C GLN A 55 -5.71 -5.48 -4.10
N GLN A 56 -6.61 -5.24 -3.16
CA GLN A 56 -6.28 -4.50 -1.94
C GLN A 56 -5.20 -5.21 -1.12
N VAL A 57 -5.23 -6.55 -1.01
CA VAL A 57 -4.17 -7.30 -0.33
C VAL A 57 -2.82 -7.10 -1.01
N LYS A 58 -2.78 -7.12 -2.34
CA LYS A 58 -1.57 -6.85 -3.12
C LYS A 58 -1.05 -5.43 -2.87
N GLU A 59 -1.90 -4.40 -2.98
CA GLU A 59 -1.49 -3.00 -2.82
C GLU A 59 -0.91 -2.70 -1.43
N TYR A 60 -1.42 -3.34 -0.38
CA TYR A 60 -0.79 -3.23 0.95
C TYR A 60 0.58 -3.90 1.01
N GLY A 61 0.76 -5.03 0.33
CA GLY A 61 2.06 -5.68 0.18
C GLY A 61 3.08 -4.75 -0.50
N ASP A 62 2.67 -4.09 -1.59
CA ASP A 62 3.51 -3.15 -2.33
C ASP A 62 3.82 -1.89 -1.49
N GLN A 63 2.84 -1.37 -0.75
CA GLN A 63 3.04 -0.26 0.20
C GLN A 63 4.08 -0.59 1.28
N PHE A 64 4.04 -1.81 1.84
CA PHE A 64 5.02 -2.24 2.85
C PHE A 64 6.41 -2.36 2.24
N ALA A 65 6.53 -2.98 1.06
CA ALA A 65 7.81 -3.09 0.34
C ALA A 65 8.42 -1.71 0.03
N ALA A 66 7.61 -0.75 -0.44
CA ALA A 66 8.07 0.60 -0.72
C ALA A 66 8.50 1.36 0.56
N SER A 67 7.81 1.11 1.68
CA SER A 67 8.16 1.69 2.97
C SER A 67 9.51 1.18 3.50
N ASP A 68 9.75 -0.13 3.37
CA ASP A 68 11.02 -0.74 3.74
C ASP A 68 12.17 -0.27 2.83
N ALA A 69 11.90 -0.15 1.52
CA ALA A 69 12.87 0.37 0.56
C ALA A 69 13.28 1.82 0.88
N LEU A 70 12.31 2.70 1.16
CA LEU A 70 12.60 4.08 1.58
C LEU A 70 13.44 4.10 2.86
N LYS A 71 13.05 3.33 3.87
CA LYS A 71 13.77 3.27 5.15
C LYS A 71 15.23 2.84 4.94
N SER A 72 15.45 1.73 4.23
CA SER A 72 16.79 1.21 3.96
C SER A 72 17.65 2.22 3.19
N THR A 73 17.09 2.82 2.14
CA THR A 73 17.82 3.77 1.29
C THR A 73 18.16 5.04 2.06
N TRP A 74 17.22 5.55 2.88
CA TRP A 74 17.46 6.73 3.70
C TRP A 74 18.51 6.48 4.79
N GLU A 75 18.48 5.32 5.46
CA GLU A 75 19.48 4.96 6.47
C GLU A 75 20.88 4.87 5.85
N GLN A 76 21.01 4.22 4.69
CA GLN A 76 22.28 4.14 3.95
C GLN A 76 22.79 5.53 3.54
N ALA A 77 21.93 6.35 2.92
CA ALA A 77 22.30 7.69 2.48
C ALA A 77 22.67 8.60 3.66
N LYS A 78 21.93 8.50 4.78
CA LYS A 78 22.19 9.25 6.01
C LYS A 78 23.53 8.86 6.64
N ALA A 79 23.88 7.57 6.65
CA ALA A 79 25.16 7.10 7.18
C ALA A 79 26.34 7.67 6.40
N GLU A 80 26.31 7.58 5.06
CA GLU A 80 27.39 8.08 4.20
C GLU A 80 27.48 9.62 4.26
N TYR A 81 26.33 10.30 4.16
CA TYR A 81 26.25 11.76 4.33
C TYR A 81 26.85 12.21 5.66
N MET A 82 26.51 11.56 6.77
CA MET A 82 27.02 11.93 8.09
C MET A 82 28.53 11.70 8.21
N ARG A 83 29.08 10.69 7.54
CA ARG A 83 30.53 10.49 7.45
C ARG A 83 31.20 11.67 6.76
N PHE A 84 30.67 12.11 5.62
CA PHE A 84 31.20 13.28 4.91
C PHE A 84 31.05 14.57 5.69
N VAL A 85 29.92 14.80 6.36
CA VAL A 85 29.73 15.99 7.21
C VAL A 85 30.75 16.04 8.35
N LYS A 86 31.02 14.91 9.01
CA LYS A 86 32.02 14.84 10.09
C LYS A 86 33.42 15.19 9.58
N ILE A 87 33.82 14.63 8.44
CA ILE A 87 35.12 14.92 7.83
C ILE A 87 35.18 16.38 7.36
N ALA A 88 34.14 16.88 6.68
CA ALA A 88 34.06 18.25 6.21
C ALA A 88 34.18 19.27 7.36
N ARG A 89 33.57 18.98 8.52
CA ARG A 89 33.71 19.81 9.73
C ARG A 89 35.16 19.90 10.21
N VAL A 90 35.95 18.83 10.06
CA VAL A 90 37.37 18.82 10.42
C VAL A 90 38.19 19.56 9.35
N ALA A 91 37.98 19.23 8.08
CA ALA A 91 38.73 19.77 6.95
C ALA A 91 38.54 21.28 6.77
N LEU A 92 37.35 21.80 7.09
CA LEU A 92 36.95 23.18 6.85
C LEU A 92 36.79 23.99 8.14
N LYS A 93 37.31 23.51 9.28
CA LYS A 93 37.12 24.14 10.61
C LYS A 93 37.55 25.61 10.68
N SER A 94 38.56 25.99 9.91
CA SER A 94 39.09 27.37 9.84
C SER A 94 38.50 28.18 8.67
N GLU A 95 37.64 27.56 7.86
CA GLU A 95 37.14 28.12 6.60
C GLU A 95 35.68 28.53 6.74
N ARG A 96 35.45 29.66 7.41
CA ARG A 96 34.11 30.12 7.77
C ARG A 96 33.14 30.16 6.58
N ALA A 97 33.60 30.63 5.41
CA ALA A 97 32.78 30.69 4.20
C ALA A 97 32.37 29.29 3.71
N ALA A 98 33.32 28.36 3.59
CA ALA A 98 33.04 26.98 3.18
C ALA A 98 32.14 26.25 4.19
N PHE A 99 32.38 26.47 5.49
CA PHE A 99 31.58 25.89 6.57
C PHE A 99 30.11 26.32 6.48
N GLN A 100 29.86 27.59 6.16
CA GLN A 100 28.52 28.13 5.94
C GLN A 100 27.90 27.63 4.63
N LYS A 101 28.65 27.61 3.52
CA LYS A 101 28.17 27.11 2.22
C LYS A 101 27.66 25.67 2.32
N LEU A 102 28.39 24.81 3.02
CA LEU A 102 28.03 23.41 3.24
C LEU A 102 27.05 23.20 4.40
N ALA A 103 26.56 24.28 5.03
CA ALA A 103 25.64 24.25 6.16
C ALA A 103 26.09 23.32 7.31
N LEU A 104 27.39 23.30 7.64
CA LEU A 104 27.96 22.35 8.60
C LEU A 104 27.62 22.65 10.06
N ASN A 105 27.03 23.82 10.34
CA ASN A 105 26.63 24.28 11.67
C ASN A 105 25.46 23.48 12.26
N GLY A 106 25.54 23.17 13.56
CA GLY A 106 24.45 22.58 14.33
C GLY A 106 24.03 21.17 13.88
N ASP A 107 22.95 20.69 14.45
CA ASP A 107 22.45 19.34 14.18
C ASP A 107 21.81 19.23 12.78
N ARG A 108 21.75 17.99 12.29
CA ARG A 108 21.07 17.71 11.03
C ARG A 108 19.57 17.64 11.27
N LYS A 109 18.81 18.05 10.24
CA LYS A 109 17.35 17.92 10.26
C LYS A 109 16.95 16.44 10.37
N GLN A 110 15.96 16.16 11.21
CA GLN A 110 15.47 14.80 11.46
C GLN A 110 14.34 14.37 10.51
N SER A 111 13.56 15.33 10.00
CA SER A 111 12.55 15.03 8.98
C SER A 111 13.22 14.68 7.65
N LEU A 112 12.59 13.80 6.87
CA LEU A 112 13.09 13.41 5.55
C LEU A 112 13.25 14.61 4.62
N SER A 113 12.24 15.48 4.52
CA SER A 113 12.28 16.69 3.67
C SER A 113 13.39 17.66 4.08
N GLY A 114 13.56 17.88 5.38
CA GLY A 114 14.61 18.73 5.91
C GLY A 114 16.00 18.14 5.67
N TRP A 115 16.13 16.82 5.82
CA TRP A 115 17.37 16.10 5.57
C TRP A 115 17.73 16.11 4.07
N LEU A 116 16.78 15.83 3.17
CA LEU A 116 16.97 15.86 1.71
C LEU A 116 17.46 17.23 1.26
N SER A 117 16.79 18.31 1.69
CA SER A 117 17.19 19.68 1.37
C SER A 117 18.63 19.98 1.82
N GLN A 118 18.97 19.59 3.06
CA GLN A 118 20.29 19.83 3.64
C GLN A 118 21.40 18.97 2.97
N ALA A 119 21.11 17.72 2.62
CA ALA A 119 22.04 16.82 1.94
C ALA A 119 22.29 17.29 0.50
N LYS A 120 21.24 17.65 -0.25
CA LYS A 120 21.37 18.22 -1.59
C LYS A 120 22.24 19.48 -1.59
N GLN A 121 21.97 20.42 -0.68
CA GLN A 121 22.78 21.63 -0.55
C GLN A 121 24.26 21.30 -0.30
N PHE A 122 24.54 20.34 0.59
CA PHE A 122 25.91 19.91 0.87
C PHE A 122 26.61 19.40 -0.39
N TYR A 123 26.02 18.44 -1.11
CA TYR A 123 26.65 17.85 -2.28
C TYR A 123 26.80 18.82 -3.45
N ILE A 124 25.75 19.62 -3.75
CA ILE A 124 25.79 20.64 -4.80
C ILE A 124 26.93 21.63 -4.56
N ASN A 125 27.01 22.16 -3.34
CA ASN A 125 28.03 23.17 -3.01
C ASN A 125 29.43 22.57 -2.90
N ALA A 126 29.56 21.32 -2.45
CA ALA A 126 30.85 20.63 -2.39
C ALA A 126 31.38 20.34 -3.80
N LEU A 127 30.53 19.93 -4.74
CA LEU A 127 30.92 19.63 -6.12
C LEU A 127 31.19 20.88 -6.97
N ALA A 128 30.57 22.01 -6.63
CA ALA A 128 30.70 23.26 -7.39
C ALA A 128 31.91 24.13 -7.00
N ASP A 129 32.59 23.82 -5.88
CA ASP A 129 33.66 24.66 -5.32
C ASP A 129 34.99 23.89 -5.28
N ALA A 130 35.92 24.26 -6.17
CA ALA A 130 37.20 23.56 -6.34
C ALA A 130 38.09 23.60 -5.08
N ASP A 131 38.02 24.67 -4.29
CA ASP A 131 38.78 24.79 -3.04
C ASP A 131 38.22 23.83 -1.98
N ILE A 132 36.89 23.71 -1.91
CA ILE A 132 36.24 22.73 -1.05
C ILE A 132 36.60 21.31 -1.48
N LEU A 133 36.50 20.98 -2.78
CA LEU A 133 36.90 19.67 -3.30
C LEU A 133 38.35 19.33 -2.95
N THR A 134 39.27 20.28 -3.15
CA THR A 134 40.69 20.07 -2.85
C THR A 134 40.90 19.76 -1.37
N LYS A 135 40.25 20.50 -0.46
CA LYS A 135 40.36 20.28 0.99
C LYS A 135 39.71 18.97 1.44
N LEU A 136 38.55 18.63 0.91
CA LEU A 136 37.88 17.35 1.18
C LEU A 136 38.71 16.16 0.63
N GLY A 137 39.35 16.34 -0.52
CA GLY A 137 40.22 15.36 -1.16
C GLY A 137 41.43 14.96 -0.32
N GLN A 138 41.99 15.90 0.46
CA GLN A 138 43.09 15.61 1.41
C GLN A 138 42.68 14.58 2.48
N PHE A 139 41.38 14.45 2.76
CA PHE A 139 40.82 13.47 3.69
C PHE A 139 40.15 12.28 2.96
N GLY A 140 40.44 12.12 1.66
CA GLY A 140 39.96 10.99 0.86
C GLY A 140 38.49 11.09 0.42
N ILE A 141 37.86 12.26 0.54
CA ILE A 141 36.55 12.54 -0.08
C ILE A 141 36.81 13.10 -1.47
N THR A 142 36.71 12.24 -2.48
CA THR A 142 36.94 12.61 -3.89
C THR A 142 35.64 13.09 -4.54
N GLN A 143 35.75 13.69 -5.73
CA GLN A 143 34.59 14.08 -6.53
C GLN A 143 33.67 12.88 -6.81
N GLU A 144 34.24 11.72 -7.12
CA GLU A 144 33.49 10.49 -7.40
C GLU A 144 32.69 10.02 -6.18
N LYS A 145 33.26 10.14 -4.98
CA LYS A 145 32.55 9.82 -3.73
C LYS A 145 31.41 10.79 -3.45
N LEU A 146 31.60 12.07 -3.73
CA LEU A 146 30.53 13.07 -3.60
C LEU A 146 29.41 12.82 -4.62
N GLN A 147 29.75 12.46 -5.86
CA GLN A 147 28.77 12.07 -6.88
C GLN A 147 27.99 10.81 -6.49
N ALA A 148 28.66 9.79 -5.94
CA ALA A 148 28.00 8.60 -5.40
C ALA A 148 27.06 8.95 -4.23
N GLY A 149 27.49 9.87 -3.35
CA GLY A 149 26.65 10.40 -2.27
C GLY A 149 25.43 11.18 -2.78
N THR A 150 25.57 11.98 -3.84
CA THR A 150 24.43 12.63 -4.52
C THR A 150 23.43 11.59 -5.02
N LYS A 151 23.92 10.52 -5.66
CA LYS A 151 23.05 9.47 -6.18
C LYS A 151 22.25 8.77 -5.06
N LEU A 152 22.85 8.50 -3.91
CA LEU A 152 22.12 7.96 -2.75
C LEU A 152 20.99 8.89 -2.26
N VAL A 153 21.19 10.21 -2.35
CA VAL A 153 20.16 11.20 -1.99
C VAL A 153 19.03 11.23 -3.02
N GLU A 154 19.36 11.14 -4.31
CA GLU A 154 18.38 11.04 -5.40
C GLU A 154 17.57 9.75 -5.32
N ASP A 155 18.23 8.61 -5.04
CA ASP A 155 17.58 7.32 -4.87
C ASP A 155 16.63 7.34 -3.65
N THR A 156 17.00 8.03 -2.57
CA THR A 156 16.11 8.25 -1.40
C THR A 156 14.88 9.07 -1.77
N GLU A 157 15.04 10.12 -2.58
CA GLU A 157 13.92 10.93 -3.04
C GLU A 157 12.98 10.14 -3.96
N ALA A 158 13.52 9.34 -4.88
CA ALA A 158 12.75 8.45 -5.72
C ALA A 158 11.97 7.40 -4.91
N ALA A 159 12.61 6.81 -3.90
CA ALA A 159 11.97 5.86 -2.98
C ALA A 159 10.83 6.51 -2.19
N ASN A 160 10.96 7.78 -1.81
CA ASN A 160 9.88 8.53 -1.14
C ASN A 160 8.70 8.75 -2.07
N VAL A 161 8.93 9.14 -3.32
CA VAL A 161 7.86 9.30 -4.32
C VAL A 161 7.14 7.98 -4.56
N ALA A 162 7.89 6.87 -4.68
CA ALA A 162 7.30 5.55 -4.80
C ALA A 162 6.43 5.20 -3.58
N GLN A 163 6.92 5.41 -2.36
CA GLN A 163 6.15 5.14 -1.15
C GLN A 163 4.83 5.93 -1.11
N GLU A 164 4.84 7.21 -1.47
CA GLU A 164 3.63 8.03 -1.48
C GLU A 164 2.62 7.57 -2.55
N LYS A 165 3.11 7.11 -3.70
CA LYS A 165 2.27 6.49 -4.74
C LYS A 165 1.57 5.24 -4.22
N GLU A 166 2.33 4.29 -3.67
CA GLU A 166 1.78 3.01 -3.18
C GLU A 166 0.82 3.22 -2.00
N LYS A 167 1.05 4.23 -1.13
CA LYS A 167 0.08 4.63 -0.10
C LYS A 167 -1.25 5.06 -0.70
N GLY A 168 -1.22 5.84 -1.78
CA GLY A 168 -2.43 6.27 -2.48
C GLY A 168 -3.17 5.10 -3.13
N GLU A 169 -2.44 4.18 -3.78
CA GLU A 169 -3.03 2.99 -4.40
C GLU A 169 -3.66 2.05 -3.37
N ALA A 170 -3.02 1.84 -2.21
CA ALA A 170 -3.59 1.05 -1.11
C ALA A 170 -4.87 1.69 -0.52
N GLN A 171 -4.92 3.02 -0.41
CA GLN A 171 -6.12 3.73 0.04
C GLN A 171 -7.27 3.60 -0.97
N GLN A 172 -6.97 3.77 -2.26
CA GLN A 172 -7.96 3.63 -3.33
C GLN A 172 -8.51 2.20 -3.39
N ALA A 173 -7.64 1.18 -3.33
CA ALA A 173 -8.07 -0.21 -3.34
C ALA A 173 -8.93 -0.58 -2.11
N THR A 174 -8.69 0.06 -0.96
CA THR A 174 -9.55 -0.08 0.23
C THR A 174 -10.95 0.45 -0.05
N LEU A 175 -11.06 1.66 -0.61
CA LEU A 175 -12.35 2.27 -0.94
C LEU A 175 -13.14 1.43 -1.95
N GLU A 176 -12.49 0.97 -3.02
CA GLU A 176 -13.13 0.17 -4.07
C GLU A 176 -13.61 -1.19 -3.53
N ARG A 177 -12.76 -1.87 -2.74
CA ARG A 177 -13.13 -3.12 -2.08
C ARG A 177 -14.34 -2.93 -1.17
N ASP A 178 -14.34 -1.91 -0.33
CA ASP A 178 -15.41 -1.70 0.64
C ASP A 178 -16.74 -1.40 -0.07
N GLN A 179 -16.72 -0.58 -1.13
CA GLN A 179 -17.89 -0.34 -1.97
C GLN A 179 -18.44 -1.62 -2.62
N ALA A 180 -17.56 -2.49 -3.15
CA ALA A 180 -17.99 -3.74 -3.76
C ALA A 180 -18.53 -4.75 -2.73
N LEU A 181 -17.94 -4.78 -1.54
CA LEU A 181 -18.41 -5.60 -0.42
C LEU A 181 -19.78 -5.13 0.09
N ASP A 182 -20.02 -3.81 0.16
CA ASP A 182 -21.31 -3.26 0.57
C ASP A 182 -22.41 -3.63 -0.45
N GLN A 183 -22.12 -3.54 -1.75
CA GLN A 183 -23.05 -3.96 -2.81
C GLN A 183 -23.36 -5.46 -2.75
N LEU A 184 -22.34 -6.29 -2.50
CA LEU A 184 -22.52 -7.73 -2.33
C LEU A 184 -23.35 -8.03 -1.08
N ASP A 185 -23.07 -7.38 0.05
CA ASP A 185 -23.79 -7.59 1.31
C ASP A 185 -25.26 -7.19 1.21
N GLU A 186 -25.57 -6.06 0.56
CA GLU A 186 -26.94 -5.63 0.31
C GLU A 186 -27.69 -6.69 -0.51
N TRP A 187 -27.09 -7.14 -1.62
CA TRP A 187 -27.67 -8.19 -2.45
C TRP A 187 -27.83 -9.52 -1.70
N MET A 188 -26.82 -9.93 -0.93
CA MET A 188 -26.83 -11.16 -0.15
C MET A 188 -27.85 -11.13 0.98
N SER A 189 -28.09 -9.96 1.58
CA SER A 189 -29.12 -9.77 2.61
C SER A 189 -30.51 -10.05 2.03
N ASP A 190 -30.84 -9.41 0.90
CA ASP A 190 -32.12 -9.61 0.22
C ASP A 190 -32.28 -11.04 -0.29
N PHE A 191 -31.22 -11.59 -0.89
CA PHE A 191 -31.20 -12.97 -1.37
C PHE A 191 -31.45 -13.97 -0.23
N THR A 192 -30.76 -13.79 0.91
CA THR A 192 -30.90 -14.67 2.08
C THR A 192 -32.30 -14.57 2.67
N ALA A 193 -32.88 -13.37 2.74
CA ALA A 193 -34.25 -13.19 3.22
C ALA A 193 -35.26 -13.92 2.33
N ILE A 194 -35.14 -13.78 1.00
CA ILE A 194 -36.02 -14.49 0.07
C ILE A 194 -35.78 -16.00 0.09
N ALA A 195 -34.53 -16.46 0.18
CA ALA A 195 -34.22 -17.88 0.26
C ALA A 195 -34.85 -18.53 1.49
N ARG A 196 -34.84 -17.85 2.65
CA ARG A 196 -35.54 -18.31 3.86
C ARG A 196 -37.04 -18.46 3.65
N ILE A 197 -37.68 -17.51 2.95
CA ILE A 197 -39.12 -17.56 2.66
C ILE A 197 -39.43 -18.65 1.62
N ALA A 198 -38.66 -18.72 0.54
CA ALA A 198 -38.90 -19.66 -0.56
C ALA A 198 -38.68 -21.12 -0.16
N LEU A 199 -37.82 -21.37 0.84
CA LEU A 199 -37.42 -22.70 1.31
C LEU A 199 -37.87 -22.99 2.75
N GLU A 200 -38.84 -22.25 3.28
CA GLU A 200 -39.33 -22.36 4.68
C GLU A 200 -39.69 -23.83 5.03
N GLU A 201 -40.38 -24.52 4.14
CA GLU A 201 -40.78 -25.93 4.31
C GLU A 201 -39.70 -26.93 3.83
N LYS A 202 -38.50 -26.45 3.49
CA LYS A 202 -37.39 -27.20 2.88
C LYS A 202 -36.05 -26.91 3.59
N PRO A 203 -35.92 -27.18 4.89
CA PRO A 203 -34.73 -26.83 5.68
C PRO A 203 -33.43 -27.42 5.12
N GLN A 204 -33.46 -28.64 4.56
CA GLN A 204 -32.29 -29.26 3.93
C GLN A 204 -31.82 -28.49 2.68
N LEU A 205 -32.74 -27.90 1.91
CA LEU A 205 -32.37 -27.08 0.75
C LEU A 205 -31.79 -25.74 1.20
N LEU A 206 -32.27 -25.18 2.31
CA LEU A 206 -31.75 -23.94 2.89
C LEU A 206 -30.33 -24.15 3.47
N GLU A 207 -30.10 -25.26 4.16
CA GLU A 207 -28.77 -25.67 4.64
C GLU A 207 -27.76 -25.86 3.51
N ASN A 208 -28.19 -26.39 2.36
CA ASN A 208 -27.34 -26.48 1.17
C ASN A 208 -26.83 -25.11 0.72
N LEU A 209 -27.58 -24.02 0.96
CA LEU A 209 -27.12 -22.67 0.65
C LEU A 209 -26.15 -22.11 1.70
N GLY A 210 -25.82 -22.87 2.75
CA GLY A 210 -25.05 -22.39 3.89
C GLY A 210 -25.83 -21.40 4.76
N ILE A 211 -27.16 -21.30 4.56
CA ILE A 211 -28.04 -20.44 5.33
C ILE A 211 -28.63 -21.27 6.47
N VAL A 212 -28.17 -21.04 7.69
CA VAL A 212 -28.69 -21.75 8.87
C VAL A 212 -29.84 -20.95 9.48
N GLU A 213 -30.90 -21.63 9.92
CA GLU A 213 -31.92 -21.00 10.77
C GLU A 213 -31.32 -20.60 12.11
N PRO A 214 -31.59 -19.37 12.61
CA PRO A 214 -31.29 -19.08 14.00
C PRO A 214 -32.12 -20.03 14.89
N SER A 215 -31.43 -20.73 15.78
CA SER A 215 -32.02 -21.62 16.79
C SER A 215 -32.86 -20.85 17.81
#